data_AF-A0A4V2WUT1-F1
#
_entry.id   AF-A0A4V2WUT1-F1
#
_cell.length_a   1.000
_cell.length_b   1.000
_cell.length_c   1.000
_cell.angle_alpha   90.00
_cell.angle_beta   90.00
_cell.angle_gamma   90.00
#
_symmetry.space_group_name_H-M   'P 1'
#
loop_
_entity.id
_entity.type
_entity.pdbx_description
1 polymer ?
#
loop_
_entity_poly.entity_id
_entity_poly.type
_entity_poly.pdbx_seq_one_letter_code
_entity_poly.pdbx_strand_id
1 'polypeptide(L)' 'MALAKVTDEAKLIDALVAHPRLIERPVLIEGNRAVIGRPAEKVIEFLG' A
#
# COMPACT_ATOMS: atom_id res chain seq x y z
N MET A 1 -1.35 16.33 -5.08
CA MET A 1 -2.80 16.05 -5.11
C MET A 1 -3.16 15.35 -3.82
N ALA A 2 -3.99 15.93 -2.97
CA ALA A 2 -4.55 15.21 -1.83
C ALA A 2 -5.66 14.29 -2.35
N LEU A 3 -5.71 13.04 -1.87
CA LEU A 3 -6.85 12.16 -2.15
C LEU A 3 -8.12 12.86 -1.64
N ALA A 4 -9.21 12.80 -2.43
CA ALA A 4 -10.53 13.18 -1.94
C ALA A 4 -10.77 12.41 -0.61
N LYS A 5 -11.34 13.05 0.40
CA LYS A 5 -11.64 12.40 1.69
C LYS A 5 -12.59 11.24 1.45
N VAL A 6 -12.06 10.03 1.28
CA VAL A 6 -12.82 8.79 1.23
C VAL A 6 -13.09 8.39 2.68
N THR A 7 -14.37 8.33 3.05
CA THR A 7 -14.81 7.98 4.41
C THR A 7 -15.32 6.54 4.53
N ASP A 8 -15.36 5.81 3.42
CA ASP A 8 -15.86 4.43 3.34
C ASP A 8 -14.70 3.50 2.95
N GLU A 9 -14.15 2.83 3.96
CA GLU A 9 -12.99 1.96 3.82
C GLU A 9 -13.30 0.71 3.00
N ALA A 10 -14.49 0.14 3.13
CA ALA A 10 -14.90 -1.05 2.37
C ALA A 10 -14.91 -0.76 0.86
N LYS A 11 -15.51 0.37 0.46
CA LYS A 11 -15.48 0.80 -0.94
C LYS A 11 -14.08 1.12 -1.44
N LEU A 12 -13.21 1.63 -0.57
CA LEU A 12 -11.81 1.87 -0.92
C LEU A 12 -11.09 0.54 -1.19
N ILE A 13 -11.26 -0.46 -0.32
CA ILE A 13 -10.69 -1.80 -0.50
C ILE A 13 -11.20 -2.43 -1.79
N ASP A 14 -12.51 -2.41 -2.04
CA ASP A 14 -13.11 -2.94 -3.28
C ASP A 14 -12.51 -2.26 -4.53
N ALA A 15 -12.33 -0.94 -4.49
CA ALA A 15 -11.71 -0.20 -5.58
C ALA A 15 -10.23 -0.55 -5.78
N LEU A 16 -9.45 -0.73 -4.70
CA LEU A 16 -8.05 -1.14 -4.76
C LEU A 16 -7.91 -2.57 -5.32
N VAL A 17 -8.82 -3.48 -4.95
CA VAL A 17 -8.88 -4.85 -5.48
C VAL A 17 -9.26 -4.84 -6.97
N ALA A 18 -10.28 -4.07 -7.35
CA ALA A 18 -10.71 -3.93 -8.75
C ALA A 18 -9.65 -3.23 -9.63
N HIS A 19 -8.84 -2.34 -9.04
CA HIS A 19 -7.82 -1.58 -9.75
C HIS A 19 -6.45 -1.65 -9.04
N PRO A 20 -5.72 -2.77 -9.12
CA PRO A 20 -4.47 -2.98 -8.37
C PRO A 20 -3.35 -1.98 -8.66
N ARG A 21 -3.45 -1.19 -9.75
CA ARG A 21 -2.50 -0.12 -10.08
C ARG A 21 -2.60 1.08 -9.12
N LEU A 22 -3.74 1.23 -8.43
CA LEU A 22 -3.94 2.29 -7.43
C LEU A 22 -3.15 2.05 -6.14
N ILE A 23 -2.81 0.79 -5.85
CA ILE A 23 -2.00 0.43 -4.67
C ILE A 23 -0.56 0.88 -4.89
N GLU A 24 0.01 1.57 -3.90
CA GLU A 24 1.41 1.98 -3.95
C GLU A 24 2.36 0.78 -3.98
N ARG A 25 3.46 0.90 -4.75
CA ARG A 25 4.47 -0.15 -4.92
C ARG A 25 5.88 0.45 -4.83
N PRO A 26 6.90 -0.29 -4.35
CA PRO A 26 6.87 -1.72 -4.01
C PRO A 26 6.12 -2.02 -2.72
N VAL A 27 5.53 -3.21 -2.63
CA VAL A 27 4.98 -3.76 -1.38
C VAL A 27 5.79 -5.00 -1.05
N LEU A 28 6.34 -5.06 0.15
CA LEU A 28 7.04 -6.23 0.66
C LEU A 28 6.18 -6.89 1.75
N ILE A 29 6.13 -8.22 1.75
CA ILE A 29 5.41 -9.04 2.72
C ILE A 29 6.39 -10.08 3.28
N GLU A 30 6.50 -10.16 4.60
CA GLU A 30 7.34 -11.14 5.30
C GLU A 30 6.56 -11.73 6.48
N GLY A 31 6.05 -12.95 6.31
CA GLY A 31 5.18 -13.61 7.29
C GLY A 31 3.94 -12.75 7.60
N ASN A 32 3.80 -12.34 8.85
CA ASN A 32 2.67 -11.51 9.32
C ASN A 32 2.96 -9.99 9.25
N ARG A 33 4.02 -9.56 8.57
CA ARG A 33 4.41 -8.15 8.43
C ARG A 33 4.37 -7.74 6.96
N ALA A 34 4.06 -6.47 6.70
CA ALA A 34 4.13 -5.89 5.36
C ALA A 34 4.53 -4.41 5.40
N VAL A 35 5.13 -3.91 4.32
CA VAL A 35 5.51 -2.49 4.17
C VAL A 35 5.25 -1.97 2.75
N ILE A 36 4.79 -0.72 2.65
CA ILE A 36 4.82 0.06 1.40
C ILE A 36 6.23 0.66 1.29
N GLY A 37 7.05 0.06 0.44
CA GLY A 37 8.47 0.36 0.26
C GLY A 37 8.72 1.62 -0.57
N ARG A 38 7.98 2.70 -0.33
CA ARG A 38 8.25 4.02 -0.92
C ARG A 38 8.69 5.03 0.15
N PRO A 39 9.92 5.57 0.06
CA PRO A 39 10.92 5.33 -0.99
C PRO A 39 11.59 3.93 -0.83
N ALA A 40 12.34 3.47 -1.84
CA ALA A 40 12.79 2.07 -1.96
C ALA A 40 13.66 1.60 -0.78
N GLU A 41 14.32 2.52 -0.09
CA GLU A 41 15.14 2.30 1.10
C GLU A 41 14.32 1.71 2.25
N LYS A 42 13.02 2.00 2.34
CA LYS A 42 12.11 1.39 3.33
C LYS A 42 12.01 -0.13 3.21
N VAL A 43 12.25 -0.68 2.03
CA VAL A 43 12.31 -2.14 1.84
C VAL A 43 13.52 -2.71 2.58
N ILE A 44 14.66 -2.01 2.51
CA ILE A 44 15.91 -2.44 3.15
C ILE A 44 15.78 -2.30 4.67
N GLU A 45 15.25 -1.18 5.16
CA GLU A 45 14.95 -0.97 6.59
C GLU A 45 14.00 -2.03 7.16
N PHE A 46 13.05 -2.53 6.35
CA PHE A 46 12.11 -3.55 6.80
C PHE A 46 12.74 -4.95 6.94
N LEU A 47 13.83 -5.21 6.21
CA LEU A 47 14.56 -6.48 6.21
C LEU A 47 15.69 -6.52 7.28
N GLY A 48 16.02 -5.38 7.90
CA GLY A 48 17.13 -5.22 8.86
C GLY A 48 16.69 -4.67 10.20
#